data_AF-A0A8G0P9B9-F1
#
_entry.id   AF-A0A8G0P9B9-F1
#
_cell.length_a   1.000
_cell.length_b   1.000
_cell.length_c   1.000
_cell.angle_alpha   90.00
_cell.angle_beta   90.00
_cell.angle_gamma   90.00
#
_symmetry.space_group_name_H-M   'P 1'
#
loop_
_entity.id
_entity.type
_entity.pdbx_description
1 polymer ?
#
loop_
_entity_poly.entity_id
_entity_poly.type
_entity_poly.pdbx_seq_one_letter_code
_entity_poly.pdbx_strand_id
1 'polypeptide(L)'
;MVNVAGRSRGCAICRKRRVKCDETLPECLRCLNMGLKCPGARTDVFFVHAVPSASLRDSSDALTIIKVKHEASPQVSAINHLPQLPGLQPSPAGAFDQLFVSHFIDGFFGSVRPPLPIPGGSSRIWLHELPDFLASPSPSPSPVQSSIRAASMLSYGTAVGDASIKTEACRWYMRALQSLRLLLSSSSPETSVCAAVMLTHFETLAGTSPRAWLKHIKGAASLLEAQGPERCQTGFLHQIFSHLRLQTFVASMAENELHPFASPEWMTIPFKVHPKLIFDKLVDILFAVERCLSVARRLITSTADKAHQLKHKLDILIQDTRLQIHQWRLEGLLYAFGKEQEEHQENPALISDVHLDASDPRHFMLPYTDIPSAALVTLYDTANIIVLRLLCLVSPTAASYNSRIQHHTESILSAHAMTNAAPSAVPGRSSIMIVQQLKTVALWSLSPQQRAMAVGILEGQTSQNRGFADISAPSHEYFADVAAHILNNYPVE
;
A
#
# COMPACT_ATOMS: atom_id res chain seq x y z
N MET A 1 -14.28 41.03 34.65
CA MET A 1 -14.01 40.21 33.44
C MET A 1 -15.30 40.05 32.65
N VAL A 2 -15.37 40.65 31.46
CA VAL A 2 -16.54 40.54 30.58
C VAL A 2 -16.54 39.14 29.95
N ASN A 3 -17.61 38.36 30.14
CA ASN A 3 -17.74 37.02 29.58
C ASN A 3 -17.80 37.11 28.04
N VAL A 4 -16.71 36.73 27.37
CA VAL A 4 -16.67 36.58 25.91
C VAL A 4 -17.65 35.47 25.52
N ALA A 5 -18.64 35.81 24.69
CA ALA A 5 -19.62 34.86 24.19
C ALA A 5 -18.92 33.72 23.44
N GLY A 6 -19.18 32.46 23.83
CA GLY A 6 -18.70 31.27 23.14
C GLY A 6 -17.76 30.34 23.92
N ARG A 7 -17.16 30.78 25.04
CA ARG A 7 -16.20 29.95 25.82
C ARG A 7 -16.79 29.02 26.89
N SER A 8 -18.08 29.15 27.23
CA SER A 8 -18.67 28.36 28.31
C SER A 8 -18.98 26.92 27.85
N ARG A 9 -18.43 25.93 28.60
CA ARG A 9 -18.69 24.49 28.43
C ARG A 9 -20.00 24.01 29.06
N GLY A 10 -20.73 24.89 29.74
CA GLY A 10 -21.99 24.56 30.39
C GLY A 10 -23.06 24.02 29.42
N CYS A 11 -23.96 23.19 29.95
CA CYS A 11 -25.06 22.61 29.17
C CYS A 11 -25.93 23.71 28.53
N ALA A 12 -26.62 23.38 27.43
CA ALA A 12 -27.40 24.36 26.67
C ALA A 12 -28.48 25.05 27.53
N ILE A 13 -29.07 24.33 28.50
CA ILE A 13 -30.10 24.86 29.39
C ILE A 13 -29.52 25.89 30.36
N CYS A 14 -28.41 25.57 31.04
CA CYS A 14 -27.76 26.51 31.97
C CYS A 14 -27.26 27.77 31.25
N ARG A 15 -26.73 27.64 30.02
CA ARG A 15 -26.32 28.78 29.19
C ARG A 15 -27.50 29.66 28.78
N LYS A 16 -28.60 29.06 28.31
CA LYS A 16 -29.83 29.80 27.97
C LYS A 16 -30.38 30.58 29.17
N ARG A 17 -30.30 29.98 30.36
CA ARG A 17 -30.73 30.57 31.62
C ARG A 17 -29.71 31.52 32.25
N ARG A 18 -28.52 31.68 31.65
CA ARG A 18 -27.41 32.51 32.14
C ARG A 18 -27.01 32.18 33.59
N VAL A 19 -27.07 30.90 33.96
CA VAL A 19 -26.61 30.40 35.27
C VAL A 19 -25.35 29.54 35.10
N LYS A 20 -24.50 29.51 36.13
CA LYS A 20 -23.27 28.69 36.13
C LYS A 20 -23.65 27.20 36.12
N CYS A 21 -23.15 26.47 35.12
CA CYS A 21 -23.26 25.02 35.04
C CYS A 21 -22.12 24.38 35.84
N ASP A 22 -22.42 23.28 36.51
CA ASP A 22 -21.48 22.42 37.23
C ASP A 22 -20.78 21.39 36.31
N GLU A 23 -21.20 21.32 35.04
CA GLU A 23 -20.56 20.55 33.96
C GLU A 23 -20.46 19.02 34.19
N THR A 24 -21.20 18.47 35.15
CA THR A 24 -21.28 17.02 35.36
C THR A 24 -21.96 16.33 34.18
N LEU A 25 -21.48 15.12 33.85
CA LEU A 25 -22.01 14.25 32.80
C LEU A 25 -22.63 12.99 33.45
N PRO A 26 -23.74 12.45 32.93
CA PRO A 26 -24.46 12.83 31.70
C PRO A 26 -25.38 14.06 31.86
N GLU A 27 -25.81 14.39 33.08
CA GLU A 27 -26.67 15.54 33.38
C GLU A 27 -26.04 16.44 34.45
N CYS A 28 -26.30 17.75 34.38
CA CYS A 28 -25.84 18.68 35.39
C CYS A 28 -26.77 18.68 36.60
N LEU A 29 -26.24 18.77 37.82
CA LEU A 29 -27.03 18.74 39.06
C LEU A 29 -28.11 19.82 39.08
N ARG A 30 -27.82 20.96 38.44
CA ARG A 30 -28.74 22.09 38.39
C ARG A 30 -29.95 21.85 37.46
N CYS A 31 -29.80 21.03 36.43
CA CYS A 31 -30.91 20.60 35.59
C CYS A 31 -31.69 19.44 36.24
N LEU A 32 -30.96 18.50 36.87
CA LEU A 32 -31.54 17.37 37.58
C LEU A 32 -32.46 17.82 38.72
N ASN A 33 -31.98 18.73 39.59
CA ASN A 33 -32.75 19.26 40.72
C ASN A 33 -33.97 20.08 40.29
N MET A 34 -34.05 20.49 39.03
CA MET A 34 -35.17 21.25 38.48
C MET A 34 -36.08 20.39 37.58
N GLY A 35 -35.82 19.09 37.46
CA GLY A 35 -36.58 18.19 36.60
C GLY A 35 -36.48 18.56 35.11
N LEU A 36 -35.42 19.24 34.68
CA LEU A 36 -35.22 19.66 33.29
C LEU A 36 -34.33 18.65 32.57
N LYS A 37 -34.76 18.19 31.38
CA LYS A 37 -33.98 17.26 30.54
C LYS A 37 -32.66 17.89 30.10
N CYS A 38 -31.55 17.47 30.72
CA CYS A 38 -30.25 18.07 30.48
C CYS A 38 -29.59 17.46 29.23
N PRO A 39 -29.13 18.27 28.26
CA PRO A 39 -28.40 17.75 27.09
C PRO A 39 -26.93 17.42 27.37
N GLY A 40 -26.48 17.48 28.63
CA GLY A 40 -25.08 17.35 29.02
C GLY A 40 -24.24 18.61 28.78
N ALA A 41 -23.05 18.65 29.40
CA ALA A 41 -22.05 19.68 29.14
C ALA A 41 -21.50 19.53 27.71
N ARG A 42 -21.05 20.65 27.11
CA ARG A 42 -20.59 20.64 25.72
C ARG A 42 -19.16 20.07 25.65
N THR A 43 -18.99 18.95 24.95
CA THR A 43 -17.70 18.25 24.80
C THR A 43 -16.93 18.63 23.53
N ASP A 44 -17.56 19.35 22.61
CA ASP A 44 -16.96 19.72 21.32
C ASP A 44 -15.85 20.79 21.47
N VAL A 45 -14.82 20.68 20.63
CA VAL A 45 -13.75 21.68 20.50
C VAL A 45 -14.28 22.90 19.74
N PHE A 46 -14.01 24.12 20.23
CA PHE A 46 -14.37 25.36 19.52
C PHE A 46 -13.13 26.10 19.02
N PHE A 47 -13.17 26.57 17.78
CA PHE A 47 -12.13 27.39 17.18
C PHE A 47 -12.31 28.85 17.62
N VAL A 48 -11.28 29.42 18.24
CA VAL A 48 -11.21 30.86 18.53
C VAL A 48 -10.34 31.48 17.44
N HIS A 49 -10.94 32.29 16.56
CA HIS A 49 -10.16 33.12 15.64
C HIS A 49 -9.41 34.18 16.45
N ALA A 50 -8.12 33.97 16.66
CA ALA A 50 -7.22 34.99 17.19
C ALA A 50 -6.74 35.85 16.01
N VAL A 51 -7.24 37.08 15.92
CA VAL A 51 -6.63 38.10 15.05
C VAL A 51 -5.44 38.68 15.81
N PRO A 52 -4.21 38.66 15.28
CA PRO A 52 -3.08 39.28 15.96
C PRO A 52 -3.16 40.80 15.79
N SER A 53 -3.80 41.49 16.74
CA SER A 53 -3.63 42.93 16.86
C SER A 53 -2.46 43.23 17.80
N ALA A 54 -1.43 43.84 17.22
CA ALA A 54 -0.23 44.31 17.88
C ALA A 54 -0.55 45.19 19.10
N SER A 55 -0.11 44.76 20.28
CA SER A 55 0.43 45.61 21.36
C SER A 55 0.99 44.71 22.46
N LEU A 56 2.24 44.27 22.27
CA LEU A 56 3.09 43.90 23.41
C LEU A 56 3.41 45.20 24.13
N ARG A 57 2.93 45.35 25.36
CA ARG A 57 3.51 46.25 26.35
C ARG A 57 3.83 45.45 27.60
N ASP A 58 5.06 45.65 28.03
CA ASP A 58 5.69 45.16 29.24
C ASP A 58 4.77 45.13 30.45
N SER A 59 4.92 44.08 31.26
CA SER A 59 4.90 44.20 32.73
C SER A 59 5.52 42.94 33.33
N SER A 60 6.80 43.05 33.63
CA SER A 60 7.53 42.20 34.56
C SER A 60 7.06 42.45 35.99
N ASP A 61 5.83 42.09 36.34
CA ASP A 61 5.34 42.15 37.73
C ASP A 61 4.10 41.27 37.92
N ALA A 62 4.32 39.98 38.19
CA ALA A 62 3.32 39.10 38.83
C ALA A 62 3.98 37.83 39.41
N LEU A 63 5.06 38.00 40.17
CA LEU A 63 5.52 37.02 41.15
C LEU A 63 5.08 37.52 42.53
N THR A 64 3.83 37.23 42.91
CA THR A 64 3.34 37.56 44.26
C THR A 64 2.63 36.35 44.87
N ILE A 65 3.41 35.62 45.66
CA ILE A 65 3.09 34.93 46.93
C ILE A 65 1.58 34.90 47.26
N ILE A 66 0.94 33.74 47.08
CA ILE A 66 -0.34 33.43 47.71
C ILE A 66 -0.04 32.90 49.12
N LYS A 67 -0.13 33.77 50.13
CA LYS A 67 -0.32 33.39 51.54
C LYS A 67 -1.72 32.80 51.68
N VAL A 68 -1.81 31.49 51.90
CA VAL A 68 -3.05 30.82 52.29
C VAL A 68 -3.28 31.06 53.79
N LYS A 69 -4.44 31.63 54.11
CA LYS A 69 -4.91 31.87 55.48
C LYS A 69 -5.48 30.56 56.03
N HIS A 70 -4.81 29.97 57.02
CA HIS A 70 -5.34 28.83 57.78
C HIS A 70 -6.29 29.36 58.87
N GLU A 71 -7.58 29.05 58.75
CA GLU A 71 -8.50 29.03 59.89
C GLU A 71 -8.56 27.60 60.43
N ALA A 72 -8.28 27.46 61.73
CA ALA A 72 -8.26 26.18 62.42
C ALA A 72 -9.68 25.76 62.80
N SER A 73 -10.06 24.53 62.41
CA SER A 73 -11.14 23.79 63.04
C SER A 73 -10.63 22.37 63.38
N PRO A 74 -10.81 21.88 64.62
CA PRO A 74 -10.13 20.70 65.11
C PRO A 74 -11.03 19.47 65.01
N GLN A 75 -10.82 18.56 64.06
CA GLN A 75 -11.16 17.13 64.20
C GLN A 75 -10.21 16.27 63.36
N VAL A 76 -9.07 15.93 63.96
CA VAL A 76 -8.24 14.79 63.54
C VAL A 76 -8.82 13.56 64.24
N SER A 77 -9.21 12.54 63.45
CA SER A 77 -9.04 11.09 63.74
C SER A 77 -10.01 10.23 62.90
N ALA A 78 -9.81 10.14 61.58
CA ALA A 78 -10.36 9.03 60.75
C ALA A 78 -9.83 9.05 59.30
N ILE A 79 -8.51 9.08 59.05
CA ILE A 79 -7.97 8.81 57.70
C ILE A 79 -6.70 7.96 57.84
N ASN A 80 -6.84 6.71 58.30
CA ASN A 80 -5.73 5.74 58.30
C ASN A 80 -5.94 4.56 57.34
N HIS A 81 -6.93 4.60 56.45
CA HIS A 81 -7.10 3.59 55.40
C HIS A 81 -7.56 4.23 54.09
N LEU A 82 -6.66 4.96 53.42
CA LEU A 82 -6.76 5.10 51.97
C LEU A 82 -6.18 3.81 51.37
N PRO A 83 -6.95 3.04 50.56
CA PRO A 83 -6.37 1.93 49.82
C PRO A 83 -5.27 2.50 48.93
N GLN A 84 -4.06 1.94 49.04
CA GLN A 84 -2.98 2.21 48.09
C GLN A 84 -3.53 1.98 46.68
N LEU A 85 -3.47 3.01 45.84
CA LEU A 85 -3.73 2.87 44.41
C LEU A 85 -2.83 1.72 43.90
N PRO A 86 -3.36 0.76 43.14
CA PRO A 86 -2.53 -0.23 42.47
C PRO A 86 -1.41 0.50 41.72
N GLY A 87 -0.17 0.01 41.82
CA GLY A 87 0.98 0.58 41.09
C GLY A 87 0.65 0.78 39.60
N LEU A 88 1.33 1.73 38.94
CA LEU A 88 1.09 2.12 37.54
C LEU A 88 0.73 0.89 36.69
N GLN A 89 -0.57 0.75 36.37
CA GLN A 89 -1.01 -0.26 35.41
C GLN A 89 -0.28 0.04 34.09
N PRO A 90 0.41 -0.94 33.49
CA PRO A 90 1.07 -0.71 32.21
C PRO A 90 0.02 -0.25 31.20
N SER A 91 0.33 0.82 30.46
CA SER A 91 -0.57 1.36 29.45
C SER A 91 -0.94 0.25 28.46
N PRO A 92 -2.23 0.03 28.15
CA PRO A 92 -2.64 -0.97 27.16
C PRO A 92 -2.20 -0.61 25.74
N ALA A 93 -1.66 0.59 25.52
CA ALA A 93 -1.22 1.07 24.21
C ALA A 93 -0.25 0.10 23.50
N GLY A 94 0.67 -0.52 24.23
CA GLY A 94 1.61 -1.50 23.65
C GLY A 94 0.92 -2.77 23.15
N ALA A 95 -0.12 -3.25 23.86
CA ALA A 95 -0.89 -4.41 23.44
C ALA A 95 -1.74 -4.12 22.19
N PHE A 96 -2.31 -2.91 22.09
CA PHE A 96 -3.05 -2.49 20.90
C PHE A 96 -2.13 -2.31 19.68
N ASP A 97 -0.95 -1.71 19.86
CA ASP A 97 0.05 -1.58 18.79
C ASP A 97 0.42 -2.97 18.21
N GLN A 98 0.66 -3.96 19.08
CA GLN A 98 0.94 -5.34 18.66
C GLN A 98 -0.24 -5.98 17.94
N LEU A 99 -1.47 -5.82 18.45
CA LEU A 99 -2.68 -6.32 17.81
C LEU A 99 -2.82 -5.77 16.39
N PHE A 100 -2.72 -4.45 16.22
CA PHE A 100 -2.90 -3.80 14.93
C PHE A 100 -1.80 -4.20 13.94
N VAL A 101 -0.54 -4.25 14.38
CA VAL A 101 0.58 -4.66 13.52
C VAL A 101 0.48 -6.13 13.15
N SER A 102 0.16 -7.04 14.09
CA SER A 102 -0.01 -8.46 13.77
C SER A 102 -1.08 -8.65 12.70
N HIS A 103 -2.24 -8.01 12.88
CA HIS A 103 -3.32 -8.08 11.90
C HIS A 103 -2.93 -7.46 10.54
N PHE A 104 -2.14 -6.37 10.55
CA PHE A 104 -1.61 -5.80 9.32
C PHE A 104 -0.72 -6.82 8.59
N ILE A 105 0.22 -7.46 9.29
CA ILE A 105 1.14 -8.47 8.76
C ILE A 105 0.39 -9.70 8.23
N ASP A 106 -0.54 -10.25 9.02
CA ASP A 106 -1.36 -11.41 8.61
C ASP A 106 -2.17 -11.08 7.35
N GLY A 107 -2.58 -9.83 7.18
CA GLY A 107 -3.24 -9.35 5.97
C GLY A 107 -2.38 -9.33 4.70
N PHE A 108 -1.04 -9.40 4.79
CA PHE A 108 -0.16 -9.55 3.61
C PHE A 108 -0.01 -11.00 3.17
N PHE A 109 -0.06 -11.94 4.11
CA PHE A 109 0.19 -13.35 3.84
C PHE A 109 -1.09 -14.19 3.74
N GLY A 110 -2.23 -13.67 4.20
CA GLY A 110 -3.45 -14.45 4.37
C GLY A 110 -3.30 -15.50 5.48
N SER A 111 -4.27 -16.42 5.58
CA SER A 111 -4.25 -17.49 6.59
C SER A 111 -3.20 -18.57 6.34
N VAL A 112 -2.63 -18.64 5.13
CA VAL A 112 -1.61 -19.61 4.75
C VAL A 112 -0.27 -18.90 4.69
N ARG A 113 0.52 -19.02 5.76
CA ARG A 113 1.93 -18.65 5.70
C ARG A 113 2.59 -19.61 4.72
N PRO A 114 3.21 -19.14 3.62
CA PRO A 114 3.92 -20.06 2.75
C PRO A 114 4.93 -20.82 3.62
N PRO A 115 5.05 -22.15 3.46
CA PRO A 115 6.10 -22.90 4.11
C PRO A 115 7.42 -22.35 3.55
N LEU A 116 8.07 -21.47 4.33
CA LEU A 116 9.46 -21.15 4.14
C LEU A 116 10.22 -22.36 4.68
N PRO A 117 11.07 -22.98 3.85
CA PRO A 117 12.22 -22.26 3.32
C PRO A 117 12.40 -22.37 1.81
N ILE A 118 12.65 -21.24 1.15
CA ILE A 118 13.38 -21.25 -0.12
C ILE A 118 14.84 -21.53 0.23
N PRO A 119 15.52 -22.51 -0.41
CA PRO A 119 16.93 -22.79 -0.15
C PRO A 119 17.76 -21.51 -0.29
N GLY A 120 18.47 -21.11 0.80
CA GLY A 120 19.38 -19.97 0.81
C GLY A 120 18.76 -18.59 1.11
N GLY A 121 17.45 -18.49 1.42
CA GLY A 121 16.79 -17.23 1.79
C GLY A 121 16.54 -17.05 3.29
N SER A 122 16.60 -15.81 3.79
CA SER A 122 16.11 -15.48 5.14
C SER A 122 14.58 -15.58 5.17
N SER A 123 14.03 -16.24 6.19
CA SER A 123 12.58 -16.30 6.45
C SER A 123 11.99 -14.94 6.87
N ARG A 124 12.84 -13.98 7.28
CA ARG A 124 12.42 -12.62 7.66
C ARG A 124 12.31 -11.70 6.45
N ILE A 125 11.11 -11.16 6.23
CA ILE A 125 10.82 -9.99 5.38
C ILE A 125 10.71 -8.69 6.20
N TRP A 126 10.65 -7.54 5.50
CA TRP A 126 10.62 -6.20 6.09
C TRP A 126 9.49 -5.98 7.11
N LEU A 127 8.37 -6.67 6.96
CA LEU A 127 7.22 -6.59 7.87
C LEU A 127 7.55 -7.08 9.28
N HIS A 128 8.48 -8.04 9.42
CA HIS A 128 8.88 -8.56 10.73
C HIS A 128 9.73 -7.60 11.54
N GLU A 129 10.24 -6.53 10.92
CA GLU A 129 11.03 -5.49 11.59
C GLU A 129 10.14 -4.37 12.18
N LEU A 130 8.84 -4.33 11.83
CA LEU A 130 7.92 -3.29 12.32
C LEU A 130 7.77 -3.23 13.85
N PRO A 131 7.68 -4.36 14.59
CA PRO A 131 7.64 -4.33 16.05
C PRO A 131 8.86 -3.67 16.67
N ASP A 132 10.05 -3.85 16.08
CA ASP A 132 11.31 -3.28 16.60
C ASP A 132 11.34 -1.76 16.42
N PHE A 133 10.82 -1.24 15.31
CA PHE A 133 10.62 0.20 15.12
C PHE A 133 9.63 0.80 16.15
N LEU A 134 8.59 0.05 16.53
CA LEU A 134 7.64 0.48 17.55
C LEU A 134 8.23 0.45 18.96
N ALA A 135 9.03 -0.57 19.28
CA ALA A 135 9.67 -0.72 20.59
C ALA A 135 10.83 0.27 20.82
N SER A 136 11.34 0.91 19.76
CA SER A 136 12.45 1.85 19.85
C SER A 136 12.11 3.03 20.79
N PRO A 137 12.92 3.27 21.85
CA PRO A 137 12.62 4.30 22.85
C PRO A 137 12.74 5.69 22.24
N SER A 138 11.70 6.52 22.41
CA SER A 138 11.69 7.91 21.96
C SER A 138 10.88 8.79 22.92
N PRO A 139 11.30 10.04 23.18
CA PRO A 139 10.55 10.96 24.05
C PRO A 139 9.20 11.37 23.44
N SER A 140 9.06 11.24 22.12
CA SER A 140 7.82 11.43 21.39
C SER A 140 7.78 10.49 20.18
N PRO A 141 6.61 9.98 19.78
CA PRO A 141 6.49 9.07 18.64
C PRO A 141 7.22 9.60 17.40
N SER A 142 8.17 8.82 16.90
CA SER A 142 8.93 9.13 15.69
C SER A 142 8.03 9.09 14.44
N PRO A 143 8.48 9.62 13.29
CA PRO A 143 7.73 9.53 12.04
C PRO A 143 7.36 8.08 11.68
N VAL A 144 8.31 7.15 11.83
CA VAL A 144 8.12 5.72 11.53
C VAL A 144 7.12 5.07 12.49
N GLN A 145 7.18 5.39 13.79
CA GLN A 145 6.20 4.87 14.75
C GLN A 145 4.79 5.37 14.44
N SER A 146 4.67 6.65 14.07
CA SER A 146 3.39 7.27 13.74
C SER A 146 2.80 6.70 12.44
N SER A 147 3.62 6.46 11.41
CA SER A 147 3.18 5.87 10.15
C SER A 147 2.81 4.39 10.30
N ILE A 148 3.56 3.63 11.12
CA ILE A 148 3.21 2.23 11.43
C ILE A 148 1.84 2.16 12.08
N ARG A 149 1.61 2.98 13.13
CA ARG A 149 0.29 3.08 13.79
C ARG A 149 -0.81 3.48 12.82
N ALA A 150 -0.58 4.50 12.00
CA ALA A 150 -1.57 4.96 11.04
C ALA A 150 -2.04 3.84 10.10
N ALA A 151 -1.11 3.16 9.44
CA ALA A 151 -1.44 2.14 8.45
C ALA A 151 -2.01 0.86 9.08
N SER A 152 -1.44 0.40 10.20
CA SER A 152 -1.90 -0.82 10.87
C SER A 152 -3.29 -0.63 11.50
N MET A 153 -3.54 0.51 12.14
CA MET A 153 -4.85 0.87 12.68
C MET A 153 -5.90 1.02 11.57
N LEU A 154 -5.56 1.67 10.46
CA LEU A 154 -6.50 1.81 9.35
C LEU A 154 -6.87 0.44 8.76
N SER A 155 -5.89 -0.45 8.61
CA SER A 155 -6.10 -1.82 8.12
C SER A 155 -7.04 -2.59 9.07
N TYR A 156 -6.75 -2.58 10.36
CA TYR A 156 -7.57 -3.25 11.37
C TYR A 156 -8.98 -2.66 11.45
N GLY A 157 -9.10 -1.33 11.61
CA GLY A 157 -10.38 -0.64 11.68
C GLY A 157 -11.25 -0.86 10.44
N THR A 158 -10.63 -1.04 9.26
CA THR A 158 -11.33 -1.42 8.03
C THR A 158 -11.85 -2.85 8.08
N ALA A 159 -11.04 -3.80 8.52
CA ALA A 159 -11.45 -5.19 8.63
C ALA A 159 -12.60 -5.41 9.62
N VAL A 160 -12.58 -4.71 10.75
CA VAL A 160 -13.62 -4.86 11.80
C VAL A 160 -14.78 -3.87 11.67
N GLY A 161 -14.71 -2.92 10.73
CA GLY A 161 -15.75 -1.90 10.52
C GLY A 161 -15.82 -0.78 11.58
N ASP A 162 -14.77 -0.57 12.38
CA ASP A 162 -14.76 0.42 13.47
C ASP A 162 -14.33 1.82 12.97
N ALA A 163 -15.28 2.76 12.97
CA ALA A 163 -15.05 4.14 12.55
C ALA A 163 -14.17 4.96 13.52
N SER A 164 -14.17 4.62 14.81
CA SER A 164 -13.33 5.28 15.82
C SER A 164 -11.85 4.97 15.57
N ILE A 165 -11.52 3.70 15.33
CA ILE A 165 -10.16 3.26 15.01
C ILE A 165 -9.69 3.91 13.71
N LYS A 166 -10.54 3.96 12.68
CA LYS A 166 -10.22 4.65 11.41
C LYS A 166 -9.95 6.15 11.62
N THR A 167 -10.76 6.81 12.45
CA THR A 167 -10.59 8.23 12.76
C THR A 167 -9.26 8.48 13.48
N GLU A 168 -8.91 7.62 14.43
CA GLU A 168 -7.64 7.70 15.14
C GLU A 168 -6.45 7.41 14.21
N ALA A 169 -6.59 6.43 13.29
CA ALA A 169 -5.59 6.15 12.27
C ALA A 169 -5.29 7.39 11.41
N CYS A 170 -6.30 8.17 11.03
CA CYS A 170 -6.12 9.45 10.33
C CYS A 170 -5.35 10.48 11.16
N ARG A 171 -5.52 10.51 12.49
CA ARG A 171 -4.74 11.42 13.36
C ARG A 171 -3.27 11.03 13.38
N TRP A 172 -2.98 9.74 13.48
CA TRP A 172 -1.61 9.23 13.38
C TRP A 172 -0.98 9.51 12.01
N TYR A 173 -1.76 9.38 10.94
CA TYR A 173 -1.33 9.73 9.59
C TYR A 173 -0.91 11.20 9.48
N MET A 174 -1.75 12.13 9.96
CA MET A 174 -1.42 13.56 9.97
C MET A 174 -0.15 13.85 10.78
N ARG A 175 0.01 13.20 11.95
CA ARG A 175 1.21 13.33 12.78
C ARG A 175 2.45 12.81 12.08
N ALA A 176 2.35 11.67 11.39
CA ALA A 176 3.45 11.07 10.64
C ALA A 176 3.91 11.99 9.50
N LEU A 177 2.98 12.57 8.73
CA LEU A 177 3.30 13.52 7.66
C LEU A 177 4.05 14.76 8.17
N GLN A 178 3.55 15.37 9.24
CA GLN A 178 4.18 16.56 9.85
C GLN A 178 5.59 16.23 10.34
N SER A 179 5.73 15.12 11.05
CA SER A 179 7.01 14.72 11.64
C SER A 179 8.02 14.31 10.59
N LEU A 180 7.61 13.55 9.56
CA LEU A 180 8.48 13.15 8.46
C LEU A 180 9.00 14.39 7.74
N ARG A 181 8.12 15.35 7.39
CA ARG A 181 8.52 16.60 6.72
C ARG A 181 9.59 17.39 7.48
N LEU A 182 9.53 17.38 8.81
CA LEU A 182 10.49 18.11 9.67
C LEU A 182 11.81 17.35 9.86
N LEU A 183 11.77 16.02 9.87
CA LEU A 183 12.89 15.18 10.29
C LEU A 183 13.55 14.37 9.16
N LEU A 184 13.12 14.57 7.90
CA LEU A 184 13.68 13.85 6.73
C LEU A 184 15.21 13.95 6.66
N SER A 185 15.79 15.11 6.95
CA SER A 185 17.25 15.32 6.88
C SER A 185 18.04 14.76 8.06
N SER A 186 17.39 14.51 9.21
CA SER A 186 18.04 14.08 10.44
C SER A 186 17.73 12.63 10.84
N SER A 187 16.85 11.95 10.10
CA SER A 187 16.42 10.58 10.40
C SER A 187 17.26 9.57 9.64
N SER A 188 17.41 8.37 10.20
CA SER A 188 18.09 7.28 9.49
C SER A 188 17.34 6.91 8.20
N PRO A 189 18.06 6.49 7.14
CA PRO A 189 17.43 6.05 5.89
C PRO A 189 16.35 4.98 6.12
N GLU A 190 16.62 4.00 6.98
CA GLU A 190 15.71 2.92 7.33
C GLU A 190 14.39 3.46 7.89
N THR A 191 14.47 4.39 8.85
CA THR A 191 13.27 5.01 9.44
C THR A 191 12.47 5.84 8.44
N SER A 192 13.16 6.61 7.57
CA SER A 192 12.51 7.47 6.58
C SER A 192 11.82 6.65 5.48
N VAL A 193 12.50 5.61 4.97
CA VAL A 193 11.95 4.71 3.94
C VAL A 193 10.80 3.89 4.52
N CYS A 194 10.95 3.31 5.72
CA CYS A 194 9.87 2.60 6.39
C CYS A 194 8.64 3.50 6.58
N ALA A 195 8.86 4.74 7.04
CA ALA A 195 7.76 5.68 7.22
C ALA A 195 7.03 5.96 5.91
N ALA A 196 7.76 6.27 4.83
CA ALA A 196 7.18 6.51 3.51
C ALA A 196 6.40 5.29 2.99
N VAL A 197 6.93 4.07 3.12
CA VAL A 197 6.25 2.84 2.70
C VAL A 197 4.99 2.57 3.52
N MET A 198 5.00 2.80 4.83
CA MET A 198 3.79 2.67 5.64
C MET A 198 2.73 3.73 5.26
N LEU A 199 3.15 4.95 4.91
CA LEU A 199 2.22 5.97 4.39
C LEU A 199 1.64 5.61 3.03
N THR A 200 2.40 4.92 2.15
CA THR A 200 1.85 4.30 0.94
C THR A 200 0.71 3.35 1.30
N HIS A 201 0.94 2.43 2.24
CA HIS A 201 -0.08 1.45 2.67
C HIS A 201 -1.30 2.10 3.34
N PHE A 202 -1.11 3.24 4.02
CA PHE A 202 -2.23 4.03 4.49
C PHE A 202 -3.07 4.59 3.34
N GLU A 203 -2.43 5.21 2.35
CA GLU A 203 -3.12 5.85 1.23
C GLU A 203 -3.83 4.86 0.30
N THR A 204 -3.25 3.67 0.10
CA THR A 204 -3.89 2.61 -0.71
C THR A 204 -5.19 2.09 -0.09
N LEU A 205 -5.37 2.24 1.23
CA LEU A 205 -6.59 1.89 1.93
C LEU A 205 -7.53 3.10 2.10
N ALA A 206 -6.99 4.25 2.49
CA ALA A 206 -7.78 5.44 2.80
C ALA A 206 -8.29 6.15 1.55
N GLY A 207 -7.45 6.25 0.51
CA GLY A 207 -7.69 7.11 -0.65
C GLY A 207 -7.96 8.55 -0.25
N THR A 208 -7.06 9.19 0.51
CA THR A 208 -7.33 10.54 1.04
C THR A 208 -7.40 11.59 -0.07
N SER A 209 -6.64 11.36 -1.14
CA SER A 209 -6.69 12.16 -2.37
C SER A 209 -6.23 11.33 -3.56
N PRO A 210 -6.66 11.70 -4.78
CA PRO A 210 -6.14 11.09 -5.99
C PRO A 210 -4.61 11.10 -6.01
N ARG A 211 -4.01 9.98 -6.36
CA ARG A 211 -2.58 9.77 -6.54
C ARG A 211 -1.72 10.00 -5.29
N ALA A 212 -2.31 10.05 -4.09
CA ALA A 212 -1.54 10.21 -2.86
C ALA A 212 -0.54 9.06 -2.64
N TRP A 213 -0.96 7.83 -2.93
CA TRP A 213 -0.12 6.64 -2.85
C TRP A 213 1.11 6.73 -3.78
N LEU A 214 0.96 7.27 -5.00
CA LEU A 214 2.09 7.48 -5.93
C LEU A 214 3.15 8.41 -5.34
N LYS A 215 2.73 9.48 -4.65
CA LYS A 215 3.67 10.44 -4.04
C LYS A 215 4.53 9.78 -2.97
N HIS A 216 3.94 8.90 -2.15
CA HIS A 216 4.68 8.16 -1.12
C HIS A 216 5.59 7.10 -1.71
N ILE A 217 5.17 6.38 -2.76
CA ILE A 217 6.05 5.45 -3.49
C ILE A 217 7.25 6.19 -4.08
N LYS A 218 7.01 7.30 -4.80
CA LYS A 218 8.09 8.12 -5.38
C LYS A 218 9.04 8.66 -4.30
N GLY A 219 8.49 9.10 -3.16
CA GLY A 219 9.28 9.52 -2.01
C GLY A 219 10.15 8.40 -1.44
N ALA A 220 9.57 7.22 -1.22
CA ALA A 220 10.30 6.04 -0.73
C ALA A 220 11.39 5.59 -1.72
N ALA A 221 11.09 5.58 -3.02
CA ALA A 221 12.04 5.25 -4.07
C ALA A 221 13.19 6.25 -4.10
N SER A 222 12.91 7.56 -4.07
CA SER A 222 13.92 8.61 -4.04
C SER A 222 14.85 8.49 -2.82
N LEU A 223 14.30 8.11 -1.66
CA LEU A 223 15.08 7.88 -0.45
C LEU A 223 16.03 6.68 -0.60
N LEU A 224 15.59 5.58 -1.22
CA LEU A 224 16.45 4.43 -1.53
C LEU A 224 17.49 4.78 -2.60
N GLU A 225 17.10 5.48 -3.65
CA GLU A 225 17.99 5.92 -4.72
C GLU A 225 19.13 6.78 -4.18
N ALA A 226 18.82 7.68 -3.23
CA ALA A 226 19.82 8.50 -2.55
C ALA A 226 20.83 7.68 -1.71
N GLN A 227 20.51 6.44 -1.32
CA GLN A 227 21.46 5.54 -0.65
C GLN A 227 22.36 4.79 -1.62
N GLY A 228 21.97 4.68 -2.89
CA GLY A 228 22.63 3.85 -3.88
C GLY A 228 22.31 2.34 -3.75
N PRO A 229 22.50 1.58 -4.83
CA PRO A 229 22.15 0.16 -4.87
C PRO A 229 23.02 -0.69 -3.93
N GLU A 230 24.24 -0.26 -3.61
CA GLU A 230 25.15 -0.97 -2.71
C GLU A 230 24.60 -1.08 -1.29
N ARG A 231 23.90 -0.04 -0.82
CA ARG A 231 23.26 0.00 0.50
C ARG A 231 22.04 -0.91 0.59
N CYS A 232 21.51 -1.38 -0.54
CA CYS A 232 20.37 -2.28 -0.63
C CYS A 232 20.76 -3.76 -0.78
N GLN A 233 22.01 -4.12 -0.47
CA GLN A 233 22.49 -5.51 -0.56
C GLN A 233 22.06 -6.39 0.63
N THR A 234 21.91 -5.80 1.82
CA THR A 234 21.62 -6.53 3.05
C THR A 234 20.70 -5.74 3.99
N GLY A 235 20.21 -6.43 5.04
CA GLY A 235 19.43 -5.81 6.11
C GLY A 235 18.07 -5.27 5.65
N PHE A 236 17.53 -4.31 6.42
CA PHE A 236 16.20 -3.77 6.20
C PHE A 236 16.05 -3.07 4.84
N LEU A 237 17.06 -2.32 4.39
CA LEU A 237 17.03 -1.62 3.11
C LEU A 237 16.92 -2.59 1.92
N HIS A 238 17.56 -3.76 1.98
CA HIS A 238 17.39 -4.81 0.97
C HIS A 238 15.95 -5.36 0.95
N GLN A 239 15.41 -5.69 2.12
CA GLN A 239 14.07 -6.27 2.23
C GLN A 239 12.99 -5.30 1.74
N ILE A 240 13.08 -4.03 2.13
CA ILE A 240 12.11 -3.01 1.71
C ILE A 240 12.30 -2.61 0.25
N PHE A 241 13.54 -2.63 -0.27
CA PHE A 241 13.81 -2.46 -1.70
C PHE A 241 13.09 -3.55 -2.49
N SER A 242 13.31 -4.84 -2.20
CA SER A 242 12.64 -5.95 -2.89
C SER A 242 11.11 -5.79 -2.91
N HIS A 243 10.50 -5.41 -1.78
CA HIS A 243 9.07 -5.09 -1.70
C HIS A 243 8.67 -3.89 -2.58
N LEU A 244 9.43 -2.79 -2.53
CA LEU A 244 9.09 -1.53 -3.19
C LEU A 244 9.19 -1.64 -4.72
N ARG A 245 10.00 -2.55 -5.27
CA ARG A 245 10.22 -2.68 -6.72
C ARG A 245 8.92 -2.85 -7.52
N LEU A 246 8.02 -3.74 -7.08
CA LEU A 246 6.73 -3.91 -7.76
C LEU A 246 5.87 -2.63 -7.66
N GLN A 247 5.88 -1.97 -6.50
CA GLN A 247 5.13 -0.73 -6.29
C GLN A 247 5.67 0.41 -7.17
N THR A 248 6.99 0.50 -7.36
CA THR A 248 7.60 1.47 -8.29
C THR A 248 7.23 1.19 -9.72
N PHE A 249 7.23 -0.07 -10.16
CA PHE A 249 6.74 -0.47 -11.49
C PHE A 249 5.29 -0.02 -11.71
N VAL A 250 4.40 -0.28 -10.74
CA VAL A 250 3.00 0.16 -10.82
C VAL A 250 2.92 1.69 -10.97
N ALA A 251 3.71 2.42 -10.17
CA ALA A 251 3.74 3.88 -10.19
C ALA A 251 4.31 4.43 -11.51
N SER A 252 5.35 3.83 -12.08
CA SER A 252 5.93 4.26 -13.38
C SER A 252 5.03 3.93 -14.56
N MET A 253 4.33 2.79 -14.53
CA MET A 253 3.26 2.50 -15.49
C MET A 253 2.15 3.55 -15.46
N ALA A 254 1.75 4.00 -14.27
CA ALA A 254 0.75 5.06 -14.09
C ALA A 254 1.24 6.48 -14.48
N GLU A 255 2.53 6.66 -14.77
CA GLU A 255 3.14 7.90 -15.24
C GLU A 255 3.64 7.79 -16.70
N ASN A 256 3.59 6.59 -17.29
CA ASN A 256 4.18 6.27 -18.58
C ASN A 256 5.69 6.55 -18.65
N GLU A 257 6.39 6.28 -17.54
CA GLU A 257 7.83 6.48 -17.39
C GLU A 257 8.55 5.15 -17.22
N LEU A 258 9.87 5.16 -17.40
CA LEU A 258 10.74 4.04 -17.05
C LEU A 258 11.41 4.34 -15.71
N HIS A 259 11.20 3.50 -14.70
CA HIS A 259 11.77 3.74 -13.37
C HIS A 259 13.29 3.50 -13.34
N PRO A 260 14.09 4.27 -12.56
CA PRO A 260 15.53 4.02 -12.39
C PRO A 260 15.90 2.62 -11.90
N PHE A 261 15.00 1.96 -11.16
CA PHE A 261 15.17 0.57 -10.72
C PHE A 261 15.22 -0.45 -11.86
N ALA A 262 14.83 -0.06 -13.08
CA ALA A 262 14.97 -0.87 -14.28
C ALA A 262 16.40 -0.89 -14.86
N SER A 263 17.33 -0.10 -14.30
CA SER A 263 18.72 -0.04 -14.74
C SER A 263 19.52 -1.30 -14.32
N PRO A 264 20.57 -1.66 -15.07
CA PRO A 264 21.40 -2.83 -14.75
C PRO A 264 21.98 -2.79 -13.33
N GLU A 265 22.37 -1.61 -12.84
CA GLU A 265 22.94 -1.42 -11.51
C GLU A 265 21.94 -1.85 -10.43
N TRP A 266 20.71 -1.35 -10.51
CA TRP A 266 19.64 -1.65 -9.55
C TRP A 266 19.06 -3.06 -9.71
N MET A 267 19.15 -3.66 -10.90
CA MET A 267 18.76 -5.06 -11.10
C MET A 267 19.82 -6.05 -10.62
N THR A 268 21.07 -5.67 -10.43
CA THR A 268 22.16 -6.63 -10.13
C THR A 268 22.77 -6.44 -8.76
N ILE A 269 23.17 -5.22 -8.42
CA ILE A 269 23.95 -4.93 -7.22
C ILE A 269 23.20 -5.31 -5.93
N PRO A 270 21.90 -4.94 -5.74
CA PRO A 270 21.18 -5.30 -4.51
C PRO A 270 21.03 -6.80 -4.27
N PHE A 271 21.20 -7.63 -5.30
CA PHE A 271 21.03 -9.09 -5.24
C PHE A 271 22.37 -9.85 -5.26
N LYS A 272 23.50 -9.18 -5.02
CA LYS A 272 24.82 -9.83 -4.94
C LYS A 272 24.97 -10.75 -3.73
N VAL A 273 24.37 -10.38 -2.60
CA VAL A 273 24.46 -11.14 -1.34
C VAL A 273 23.28 -12.10 -1.20
N HIS A 274 22.07 -11.61 -1.48
CA HIS A 274 20.84 -12.39 -1.43
C HIS A 274 20.36 -12.65 -2.86
N PRO A 275 20.30 -13.92 -3.31
CA PRO A 275 19.88 -14.24 -4.66
C PRO A 275 18.39 -13.90 -4.87
N LYS A 276 18.05 -13.53 -6.11
CA LYS A 276 16.67 -13.21 -6.51
C LYS A 276 15.75 -14.40 -6.33
N LEU A 277 14.59 -14.15 -5.73
CA LEU A 277 13.49 -15.11 -5.71
C LEU A 277 12.75 -15.11 -7.04
N ILE A 278 11.87 -16.10 -7.25
CA ILE A 278 11.01 -16.17 -8.45
C ILE A 278 10.20 -14.89 -8.65
N PHE A 279 9.73 -14.27 -7.56
CA PHE A 279 9.03 -12.99 -7.59
C PHE A 279 9.95 -11.84 -8.04
N ASP A 280 11.16 -11.73 -7.50
CA ASP A 280 12.11 -10.68 -7.89
C ASP A 280 12.48 -10.76 -9.39
N LYS A 281 12.62 -11.98 -9.93
CA LYS A 281 12.86 -12.24 -11.35
C LYS A 281 11.66 -11.83 -12.21
N LEU A 282 10.43 -12.06 -11.74
CA LEU A 282 9.24 -11.57 -12.45
C LEU A 282 9.20 -10.03 -12.48
N VAL A 283 9.58 -9.38 -11.38
CA VAL A 283 9.67 -7.91 -11.34
C VAL A 283 10.76 -7.38 -12.29
N ASP A 284 11.88 -8.09 -12.47
CA ASP A 284 12.87 -7.74 -13.51
C ASP A 284 12.25 -7.76 -14.91
N ILE A 285 11.45 -8.79 -15.21
CA ILE A 285 10.74 -8.93 -16.48
C ILE A 285 9.78 -7.77 -16.68
N LEU A 286 9.00 -7.40 -15.66
CA LEU A 286 8.09 -6.26 -15.72
C LEU A 286 8.81 -4.95 -16.04
N PHE A 287 9.98 -4.71 -15.45
CA PHE A 287 10.84 -3.59 -15.83
C PHE A 287 11.43 -3.71 -17.24
N ALA A 288 11.69 -4.92 -17.75
CA ALA A 288 12.06 -5.13 -19.15
C ALA A 288 10.89 -4.77 -20.09
N VAL A 289 9.65 -5.08 -19.70
CA VAL A 289 8.45 -4.63 -20.41
C VAL A 289 8.36 -3.09 -20.44
N GLU A 290 8.61 -2.39 -19.33
CA GLU A 290 8.65 -0.92 -19.33
C GLU A 290 9.73 -0.36 -20.27
N ARG A 291 10.89 -1.01 -20.36
CA ARG A 291 11.94 -0.63 -21.33
C ARG A 291 11.43 -0.75 -22.76
N CYS A 292 10.72 -1.83 -23.09
CA CYS A 292 10.06 -1.99 -24.39
C CYS A 292 9.02 -0.88 -24.65
N LEU A 293 8.15 -0.62 -23.68
CA LEU A 293 7.11 0.41 -23.76
C LEU A 293 7.68 1.82 -23.95
N SER A 294 8.75 2.17 -23.23
CA SER A 294 9.45 3.45 -23.36
C SER A 294 10.01 3.65 -24.78
N VAL A 295 10.60 2.61 -25.37
CA VAL A 295 11.10 2.65 -26.76
C VAL A 295 9.94 2.69 -27.77
N ALA A 296 8.88 1.92 -27.54
CA ALA A 296 7.69 1.91 -28.40
C ALA A 296 7.00 3.28 -28.44
N ARG A 297 6.86 3.95 -27.29
CA ARG A 297 6.30 5.30 -27.18
C ARG A 297 7.11 6.32 -27.97
N ARG A 298 8.44 6.24 -27.89
CA ARG A 298 9.35 7.07 -28.71
C ARG A 298 9.25 6.74 -30.19
N LEU A 299 9.07 5.46 -30.55
CA LEU A 299 8.92 5.03 -31.94
C LEU A 299 7.68 5.64 -32.58
N ILE A 300 6.51 5.54 -31.93
CA ILE A 300 5.24 6.05 -32.47
C ILE A 300 5.19 7.58 -32.58
N THR A 301 6.08 8.30 -31.89
CA THR A 301 6.20 9.77 -31.94
C THR A 301 7.42 10.26 -32.74
N SER A 302 8.24 9.35 -33.29
CA SER A 302 9.49 9.70 -33.98
C SER A 302 9.31 10.07 -35.44
N THR A 303 10.27 10.84 -35.97
CA THR A 303 10.41 11.08 -37.42
C THR A 303 10.95 9.85 -38.14
N ALA A 304 10.72 9.76 -39.45
CA ALA A 304 11.09 8.61 -40.28
C ALA A 304 12.57 8.18 -40.12
N ASP A 305 13.50 9.14 -40.03
CA ASP A 305 14.94 8.86 -39.92
C ASP A 305 15.32 8.14 -38.61
N LYS A 306 14.62 8.41 -37.50
CA LYS A 306 14.87 7.77 -36.20
C LYS A 306 14.06 6.49 -36.01
N ALA A 307 12.99 6.32 -36.78
CA ALA A 307 12.07 5.19 -36.64
C ALA A 307 12.77 3.84 -36.89
N HIS A 308 13.67 3.75 -37.88
CA HIS A 308 14.38 2.51 -38.17
C HIS A 308 15.26 2.03 -36.99
N GLN A 309 16.02 2.95 -36.38
CA GLN A 309 16.87 2.65 -35.22
C GLN A 309 16.04 2.25 -33.99
N LEU A 310 14.94 2.96 -33.75
CA LEU A 310 14.02 2.66 -32.63
C LEU A 310 13.31 1.33 -32.84
N LYS A 311 12.89 1.00 -34.08
CA LYS A 311 12.28 -0.29 -34.43
C LYS A 311 13.25 -1.45 -34.19
N HIS A 312 14.50 -1.33 -34.65
CA HIS A 312 15.53 -2.33 -34.40
C HIS A 312 15.82 -2.50 -32.90
N LYS A 313 15.96 -1.38 -32.17
CA LYS A 313 16.16 -1.41 -30.72
C LYS A 313 14.98 -2.08 -30.00
N LEU A 314 13.74 -1.79 -30.41
CA LEU A 314 12.54 -2.37 -29.83
C LEU A 314 12.49 -3.88 -30.08
N ASP A 315 12.83 -4.34 -31.28
CA ASP A 315 12.87 -5.78 -31.59
C ASP A 315 13.83 -6.54 -30.68
N ILE A 316 15.06 -6.04 -30.51
CA ILE A 316 16.05 -6.64 -29.61
C ILE A 316 15.51 -6.75 -28.18
N LEU A 317 14.92 -5.66 -27.66
CA LEU A 317 14.37 -5.64 -26.30
C LEU A 317 13.19 -6.62 -26.16
N ILE A 318 12.34 -6.73 -27.18
CA ILE A 318 11.22 -7.68 -27.19
C ILE A 318 11.74 -9.11 -27.16
N GLN A 319 12.71 -9.47 -28.00
CA GLN A 319 13.26 -10.84 -28.02
C GLN A 319 13.93 -11.21 -26.69
N ASP A 320 14.72 -10.29 -26.12
CA ASP A 320 15.34 -10.47 -24.81
C ASP A 320 14.28 -10.67 -23.70
N THR A 321 13.25 -9.82 -23.68
CA THR A 321 12.17 -9.92 -22.69
C THR A 321 11.39 -11.24 -22.84
N ARG A 322 11.12 -11.67 -24.07
CA ARG A 322 10.45 -12.96 -24.34
C ARG A 322 11.28 -14.15 -23.87
N LEU A 323 12.60 -14.10 -24.03
CA LEU A 323 13.51 -15.12 -23.51
C LEU A 323 13.46 -15.18 -21.98
N GLN A 324 13.50 -14.04 -21.29
CA GLN A 324 13.38 -13.98 -19.84
C GLN A 324 12.03 -14.52 -19.35
N ILE A 325 10.92 -14.14 -20.01
CA ILE A 325 9.57 -14.68 -19.73
C ILE A 325 9.57 -16.21 -19.87
N HIS A 326 10.17 -16.74 -20.94
CA HIS A 326 10.23 -18.18 -21.18
C HIS A 326 11.04 -18.91 -20.10
N GLN A 327 12.23 -18.40 -19.76
CA GLN A 327 13.09 -18.96 -18.71
C GLN A 327 12.39 -18.94 -17.35
N TRP A 328 11.76 -17.82 -17.00
CA TRP A 328 10.99 -17.69 -15.76
C TRP A 328 9.85 -18.71 -15.67
N ARG A 329 9.11 -18.92 -16.78
CA ARG A 329 8.05 -19.94 -16.82
C ARG A 329 8.60 -21.34 -16.57
N LEU A 330 9.72 -21.71 -17.19
CA LEU A 330 10.33 -23.04 -16.99
C LEU A 330 10.76 -23.23 -15.53
N GLU A 331 11.36 -22.21 -14.92
CA GLU A 331 11.73 -22.23 -13.51
C GLU A 331 10.51 -22.32 -12.58
N GLY A 332 9.44 -21.58 -12.88
CA GLY A 332 8.18 -21.61 -12.12
C GLY A 332 7.49 -22.96 -12.17
N LEU A 333 7.49 -23.63 -13.32
CA LEU A 333 6.95 -24.99 -13.46
C LEU A 333 7.73 -26.00 -12.62
N LEU A 334 9.07 -25.96 -12.65
CA LEU A 334 9.91 -26.83 -11.83
C LEU A 334 9.62 -26.66 -10.33
N TYR A 335 9.37 -25.43 -9.88
CA TYR A 335 9.00 -25.15 -8.50
C TYR A 335 7.61 -25.71 -8.13
N ALA A 336 6.62 -25.56 -9.02
CA ALA A 336 5.27 -26.09 -8.81
C ALA A 336 5.27 -27.63 -8.72
N PHE A 337 5.95 -28.31 -9.65
CA PHE A 337 6.03 -29.77 -9.67
C PHE A 337 6.91 -30.34 -8.55
N GLY A 338 7.96 -29.63 -8.12
CA GLY A 338 8.80 -30.04 -7.00
C GLY A 338 8.04 -30.11 -5.67
N LYS A 339 7.05 -29.21 -5.47
CA LYS A 339 6.18 -29.24 -4.29
C LYS A 339 5.19 -30.41 -4.28
N GLU A 340 4.63 -30.76 -5.43
CA GLU A 340 3.72 -31.91 -5.54
C GLU A 340 4.43 -33.24 -5.19
N GLN A 341 5.73 -33.35 -5.51
CA GLN A 341 6.56 -34.51 -5.15
C GLN A 341 6.86 -34.61 -3.65
N GLU A 342 6.99 -33.49 -2.93
CA GLU A 342 7.18 -33.49 -1.47
C GLU A 342 5.89 -33.82 -0.71
N GLU A 343 4.73 -33.44 -1.25
CA GLU A 343 3.43 -33.72 -0.63
C GLU A 343 2.89 -35.12 -0.91
N HIS A 344 3.35 -35.81 -1.97
CA HIS A 344 2.88 -37.16 -2.36
C HIS A 344 3.96 -38.23 -2.16
N GLN A 345 4.46 -38.36 -0.93
CA GLN A 345 5.36 -39.44 -0.53
C GLN A 345 4.61 -40.77 -0.27
N GLU A 346 3.75 -41.20 -1.20
CA GLU A 346 3.29 -42.58 -1.31
C GLU A 346 3.28 -43.01 -2.79
N ASN A 347 4.12 -43.99 -3.11
CA ASN A 347 4.29 -44.70 -4.38
C ASN A 347 5.22 -44.09 -5.47
N PRO A 348 6.51 -44.50 -5.52
CA PRO A 348 7.48 -44.05 -6.53
C PRO A 348 7.28 -44.63 -7.95
N ALA A 349 6.21 -45.39 -8.20
CA ALA A 349 6.07 -46.24 -9.39
C ALA A 349 5.15 -45.68 -10.49
N LEU A 350 4.59 -44.48 -10.32
CA LEU A 350 3.76 -43.86 -11.36
C LEU A 350 4.24 -42.44 -11.62
N ILE A 351 4.54 -42.22 -12.90
CA ILE A 351 4.73 -40.93 -13.59
C ILE A 351 6.20 -40.52 -13.73
N SER A 352 6.89 -41.17 -14.68
CA SER A 352 8.07 -40.61 -15.35
C SER A 352 7.73 -39.69 -16.53
N ASP A 353 6.47 -39.32 -16.75
CA ASP A 353 6.03 -38.59 -17.95
C ASP A 353 5.11 -37.41 -17.60
N VAL A 354 5.70 -36.30 -17.14
CA VAL A 354 5.14 -34.98 -17.48
C VAL A 354 5.97 -34.46 -18.65
N HIS A 355 5.75 -35.07 -19.82
CA HIS A 355 6.12 -34.41 -21.06
C HIS A 355 5.32 -33.11 -21.11
N LEU A 356 6.02 -31.97 -21.07
CA LEU A 356 5.49 -30.72 -21.62
C LEU A 356 5.17 -31.01 -23.08
N ASP A 357 3.94 -31.40 -23.35
CA ASP A 357 3.51 -31.71 -24.70
C ASP A 357 3.55 -30.41 -25.49
N ALA A 358 4.59 -30.24 -26.30
CA ALA A 358 4.75 -29.10 -27.18
C ALA A 358 3.61 -29.02 -28.22
N SER A 359 2.81 -30.09 -28.36
CA SER A 359 1.60 -30.10 -29.18
C SER A 359 0.35 -29.54 -28.47
N ASP A 360 0.37 -29.34 -27.14
CA ASP A 360 -0.71 -28.62 -26.45
C ASP A 360 -0.69 -27.13 -26.84
N PRO A 361 -1.75 -26.61 -27.48
CA PRO A 361 -1.85 -25.21 -27.84
C PRO A 361 -1.82 -24.27 -26.64
N ARG A 362 -2.01 -24.75 -25.41
CA ARG A 362 -2.00 -23.96 -24.17
C ARG A 362 -0.81 -24.22 -23.27
N HIS A 363 0.24 -24.89 -23.76
CA HIS A 363 1.43 -25.20 -22.95
C HIS A 363 1.97 -23.97 -22.22
N PHE A 364 1.93 -22.77 -22.81
CA PHE A 364 2.45 -21.53 -22.21
C PHE A 364 1.68 -20.99 -20.99
N MET A 365 0.52 -21.57 -20.64
CA MET A 365 -0.28 -21.19 -19.48
C MET A 365 0.31 -21.76 -18.18
N LEU A 366 0.02 -21.09 -17.07
CA LEU A 366 0.40 -21.54 -15.72
C LEU A 366 -0.86 -21.71 -14.87
N PRO A 367 -0.98 -22.81 -14.09
CA PRO A 367 -2.10 -23.00 -13.19
C PRO A 367 -1.95 -22.12 -11.95
N TYR A 368 -3.08 -21.80 -11.31
CA TYR A 368 -3.15 -21.21 -9.99
C TYR A 368 -4.39 -21.72 -9.27
N THR A 369 -4.29 -21.89 -7.95
CA THR A 369 -5.36 -22.45 -7.10
C THR A 369 -5.72 -21.54 -5.92
N ASP A 370 -4.89 -20.53 -5.66
CA ASP A 370 -5.03 -19.61 -4.54
C ASP A 370 -4.81 -18.16 -4.99
N ILE A 371 -5.17 -17.21 -4.12
CA ILE A 371 -5.09 -15.77 -4.42
C ILE A 371 -3.63 -15.32 -4.68
N PRO A 372 -2.64 -15.67 -3.84
CA PRO A 372 -1.23 -15.39 -4.11
C PRO A 372 -0.73 -15.93 -5.46
N SER A 373 -1.00 -17.20 -5.79
CA SER A 373 -0.56 -17.80 -7.06
C SER A 373 -1.24 -17.13 -8.26
N ALA A 374 -2.53 -16.79 -8.15
CA ALA A 374 -3.23 -16.03 -9.18
C ALA A 374 -2.66 -14.62 -9.37
N ALA A 375 -2.34 -13.91 -8.29
CA ALA A 375 -1.71 -12.59 -8.37
C ALA A 375 -0.34 -12.65 -9.07
N LEU A 376 0.46 -13.70 -8.80
CA LEU A 376 1.75 -13.92 -9.45
C LEU A 376 1.59 -14.25 -10.95
N VAL A 377 0.74 -15.23 -11.28
CA VAL A 377 0.52 -15.66 -12.67
C VAL A 377 -0.05 -14.54 -13.53
N THR A 378 -0.96 -13.73 -13.01
CA THR A 378 -1.53 -12.60 -13.76
C THR A 378 -0.53 -11.49 -14.06
N LEU A 379 0.54 -11.32 -13.26
CA LEU A 379 1.66 -10.43 -13.60
C LEU A 379 2.49 -11.00 -14.77
N TYR A 380 2.69 -12.32 -14.80
CA TYR A 380 3.30 -13.01 -15.95
C TYR A 380 2.44 -12.87 -17.21
N ASP A 381 1.10 -13.02 -17.09
CA ASP A 381 0.17 -12.83 -18.20
C ASP A 381 0.21 -11.38 -18.71
N THR A 382 0.26 -10.40 -17.80
CA THR A 382 0.40 -8.98 -18.12
C THR A 382 1.65 -8.70 -18.96
N ALA A 383 2.79 -9.27 -18.56
CA ALA A 383 4.03 -9.14 -19.32
C ALA A 383 3.92 -9.74 -20.72
N ASN A 384 3.33 -10.93 -20.84
CA ASN A 384 3.11 -11.58 -22.14
C ASN A 384 2.18 -10.77 -23.05
N ILE A 385 1.04 -10.29 -22.54
CA ILE A 385 0.08 -9.50 -23.32
C ILE A 385 0.78 -8.28 -23.93
N ILE A 386 1.47 -7.48 -23.12
CA ILE A 386 2.10 -6.25 -23.59
C ILE A 386 3.20 -6.57 -24.61
N VAL A 387 4.13 -7.47 -24.28
CA VAL A 387 5.29 -7.77 -25.13
C VAL A 387 4.87 -8.39 -26.47
N LEU A 388 3.89 -9.30 -26.46
CA LEU A 388 3.40 -9.92 -27.69
C LEU A 388 2.61 -8.93 -28.54
N ARG A 389 1.88 -7.98 -27.94
CA ARG A 389 1.21 -6.90 -28.69
C ARG A 389 2.21 -5.93 -29.31
N LEU A 390 3.32 -5.63 -28.64
CA LEU A 390 4.37 -4.78 -29.19
C LEU A 390 5.06 -5.39 -30.42
N LEU A 391 4.99 -6.71 -30.64
CA LEU A 391 5.53 -7.34 -31.85
C LEU A 391 4.92 -6.77 -33.14
N CYS A 392 3.68 -6.28 -33.12
CA CYS A 392 3.04 -5.65 -34.29
C CYS A 392 3.87 -4.47 -34.85
N LEU A 393 4.63 -3.78 -34.00
CA LEU A 393 5.46 -2.64 -34.40
C LEU A 393 6.77 -3.07 -35.09
N VAL A 394 7.23 -4.30 -34.89
CA VAL A 394 8.58 -4.75 -35.27
C VAL A 394 8.61 -5.98 -36.18
N SER A 395 7.63 -6.87 -36.09
CA SER A 395 7.66 -8.19 -36.73
C SER A 395 6.41 -8.47 -37.57
N PRO A 396 6.56 -9.04 -38.78
CA PRO A 396 5.43 -9.47 -39.60
C PRO A 396 4.72 -10.71 -39.04
N THR A 397 5.35 -11.46 -38.12
CA THR A 397 4.78 -12.68 -37.54
C THR A 397 3.91 -12.42 -36.32
N ALA A 398 3.64 -11.16 -35.97
CA ALA A 398 2.90 -10.77 -34.77
C ALA A 398 1.52 -11.48 -34.67
N ALA A 399 0.81 -11.62 -35.79
CA ALA A 399 -0.51 -12.26 -35.83
C ALA A 399 -0.52 -13.72 -35.35
N SER A 400 0.60 -14.44 -35.45
CA SER A 400 0.72 -15.83 -34.97
C SER A 400 0.55 -15.96 -33.45
N TYR A 401 0.67 -14.86 -32.70
CA TYR A 401 0.54 -14.84 -31.25
C TYR A 401 -0.86 -14.43 -30.77
N ASN A 402 -1.82 -14.18 -31.67
CA ASN A 402 -3.14 -13.66 -31.30
C ASN A 402 -3.89 -14.58 -30.33
N SER A 403 -3.94 -15.89 -30.61
CA SER A 403 -4.56 -16.87 -29.71
C SER A 403 -3.89 -16.91 -28.33
N ARG A 404 -2.55 -16.79 -28.29
CA ARG A 404 -1.81 -16.73 -27.04
C ARG A 404 -2.14 -15.49 -26.21
N ILE A 405 -2.23 -14.31 -26.84
CA ILE A 405 -2.63 -13.07 -26.16
C ILE A 405 -4.05 -13.19 -25.60
N GLN A 406 -4.96 -13.84 -26.34
CA GLN A 406 -6.33 -14.05 -25.89
C GLN A 406 -6.37 -14.95 -24.64
N HIS A 407 -5.62 -16.05 -24.61
CA HIS A 407 -5.57 -16.93 -23.44
C HIS A 407 -4.96 -16.27 -22.20
N HIS A 408 -3.90 -15.48 -22.33
CA HIS A 408 -3.37 -14.68 -21.21
C HIS A 408 -4.41 -13.67 -20.71
N THR A 409 -5.20 -13.08 -21.61
CA THR A 409 -6.29 -12.17 -21.23
C THR A 409 -7.40 -12.89 -20.46
N GLU A 410 -7.81 -14.07 -20.94
CA GLU A 410 -8.81 -14.92 -20.29
C GLU A 410 -8.35 -15.33 -18.88
N SER A 411 -7.08 -15.71 -18.73
CA SER A 411 -6.46 -16.03 -17.44
C SER A 411 -6.62 -14.90 -16.41
N ILE A 412 -6.32 -13.65 -16.79
CA ILE A 412 -6.49 -12.49 -15.91
C ILE A 412 -7.95 -12.30 -15.49
N LEU A 413 -8.90 -12.42 -16.43
CA LEU A 413 -10.32 -12.28 -16.14
C LEU A 413 -10.82 -13.42 -15.22
N SER A 414 -10.37 -14.65 -15.45
CA SER A 414 -10.68 -15.82 -14.62
C SER A 414 -10.10 -15.70 -13.22
N ALA A 415 -8.87 -15.22 -13.08
CA ALA A 415 -8.24 -14.95 -11.79
C ALA A 415 -9.06 -13.93 -10.97
N HIS A 416 -9.54 -12.87 -11.61
CA HIS A 416 -10.42 -11.91 -10.94
C HIS A 416 -11.72 -12.56 -10.44
N ALA A 417 -12.38 -13.36 -11.27
CA ALA A 417 -13.60 -14.08 -10.88
C ALA A 417 -13.37 -14.99 -9.67
N MET A 418 -12.24 -15.69 -9.62
CA MET A 418 -11.83 -16.50 -8.48
C MET A 418 -11.64 -15.65 -7.20
N THR A 419 -10.97 -14.49 -7.29
CA THR A 419 -10.76 -13.62 -6.12
C THR A 419 -12.04 -13.05 -5.53
N ASN A 420 -13.08 -12.83 -6.35
CA ASN A 420 -14.38 -12.34 -5.89
C ASN A 420 -15.25 -13.43 -5.26
N ALA A 421 -15.07 -14.69 -5.66
CA ALA A 421 -15.87 -15.81 -5.17
C ALA A 421 -15.42 -16.32 -3.78
N ALA A 422 -14.25 -15.91 -3.28
CA ALA A 422 -13.68 -16.41 -2.03
C ALA A 422 -14.44 -15.86 -0.80
N PRO A 423 -15.04 -16.72 0.06
CA PRO A 423 -15.96 -16.32 1.13
C PRO A 423 -15.30 -15.69 2.38
N SER A 424 -13.97 -15.54 2.42
CA SER A 424 -13.22 -15.10 3.61
C SER A 424 -12.41 -13.81 3.43
N ALA A 425 -12.43 -13.19 2.26
CA ALA A 425 -11.65 -11.98 2.02
C ALA A 425 -12.35 -10.76 2.64
N VAL A 426 -11.60 -9.94 3.37
CA VAL A 426 -12.01 -8.55 3.69
C VAL A 426 -12.51 -7.91 2.38
N PRO A 427 -13.76 -7.45 2.31
CA PRO A 427 -14.34 -6.92 1.07
C PRO A 427 -13.40 -5.90 0.42
N GLY A 428 -13.04 -6.14 -0.85
CA GLY A 428 -12.21 -5.22 -1.63
C GLY A 428 -10.69 -5.51 -1.64
N ARG A 429 -10.13 -6.28 -0.69
CA ARG A 429 -8.65 -6.46 -0.57
C ARG A 429 -8.04 -7.37 -1.64
N SER A 430 -8.68 -8.50 -1.97
CA SER A 430 -8.21 -9.43 -3.02
C SER A 430 -8.33 -8.82 -4.41
N SER A 431 -9.33 -7.95 -4.58
CA SER A 431 -9.59 -7.21 -5.82
C SER A 431 -8.47 -6.23 -6.15
N ILE A 432 -7.84 -5.61 -5.14
CA ILE A 432 -6.73 -4.65 -5.28
C ILE A 432 -5.50 -5.25 -5.97
N MET A 433 -5.20 -6.53 -5.72
CA MET A 433 -3.98 -7.17 -6.25
C MET A 433 -4.00 -7.39 -7.76
N ILE A 434 -5.19 -7.36 -8.38
CA ILE A 434 -5.41 -7.65 -9.81
C ILE A 434 -5.79 -6.38 -10.60
N VAL A 435 -5.95 -5.22 -9.94
CA VAL A 435 -6.41 -3.96 -10.59
C VAL A 435 -5.54 -3.56 -11.77
N GLN A 436 -4.21 -3.60 -11.63
CA GLN A 436 -3.31 -3.22 -12.71
C GLN A 436 -3.35 -4.20 -13.88
N GLN A 437 -3.54 -5.50 -13.61
CA GLN A 437 -3.62 -6.55 -14.62
C GLN A 437 -4.93 -6.39 -15.41
N LEU A 438 -6.03 -6.07 -14.73
CA LEU A 438 -7.30 -5.69 -15.36
C LEU A 438 -7.17 -4.41 -16.20
N LYS A 439 -6.41 -3.42 -15.72
CA LYS A 439 -6.09 -2.22 -16.50
C LYS A 439 -5.32 -2.56 -17.79
N THR A 440 -4.37 -3.49 -17.72
CA THR A 440 -3.72 -4.02 -18.92
C THR A 440 -4.71 -4.70 -19.85
N VAL A 441 -5.61 -5.55 -19.36
CA VAL A 441 -6.65 -6.18 -20.21
C VAL A 441 -7.52 -5.12 -20.90
N ALA A 442 -7.99 -4.11 -20.15
CA ALA A 442 -8.84 -3.05 -20.65
C ALA A 442 -8.21 -2.27 -21.82
N LEU A 443 -6.89 -2.10 -21.81
CA LEU A 443 -6.17 -1.33 -22.82
C LEU A 443 -5.57 -2.19 -23.94
N TRP A 444 -5.02 -3.37 -23.60
CA TRP A 444 -4.12 -4.12 -24.48
C TRP A 444 -4.73 -5.40 -25.06
N SER A 445 -5.88 -5.86 -24.57
CA SER A 445 -6.55 -7.05 -25.13
C SER A 445 -6.92 -6.85 -26.60
N LEU A 446 -6.84 -7.94 -27.38
CA LEU A 446 -7.28 -7.99 -28.78
C LEU A 446 -8.79 -7.84 -28.89
N SER A 447 -9.55 -8.49 -28.00
CA SER A 447 -11.00 -8.57 -28.07
C SER A 447 -11.67 -7.32 -27.49
N PRO A 448 -12.51 -6.61 -28.27
CA PRO A 448 -13.31 -5.50 -27.75
C PRO A 448 -14.21 -5.92 -26.58
N GLN A 449 -14.71 -7.16 -26.59
CA GLN A 449 -15.56 -7.71 -25.53
C GLN A 449 -14.78 -7.90 -24.23
N GLN A 450 -13.55 -8.45 -24.30
CA GLN A 450 -12.68 -8.60 -23.13
C GLN A 450 -12.26 -7.23 -22.57
N ARG A 451 -11.95 -6.26 -23.44
CA ARG A 451 -11.67 -4.87 -23.01
C ARG A 451 -12.86 -4.27 -22.27
N ALA A 452 -14.06 -4.35 -22.84
CA ALA A 452 -15.29 -3.84 -22.21
C ALA A 452 -15.60 -4.52 -20.87
N MET A 453 -15.39 -5.84 -20.78
CA MET A 453 -15.54 -6.59 -19.53
C MET A 453 -14.59 -6.08 -18.45
N ALA A 454 -13.30 -5.92 -18.78
CA ALA A 454 -12.32 -5.39 -17.82
C ALA A 454 -12.64 -3.95 -17.38
N VAL A 455 -13.11 -3.09 -18.30
CA VAL A 455 -13.58 -1.74 -17.94
C VAL A 455 -14.75 -1.80 -16.97
N GLY A 456 -15.77 -2.62 -17.24
CA GLY A 456 -16.92 -2.76 -16.34
C GLY A 456 -16.53 -3.28 -14.95
N ILE A 457 -15.56 -4.20 -14.88
CA ILE A 457 -14.98 -4.67 -13.62
C ILE A 457 -14.32 -3.52 -12.87
N LEU A 458 -13.44 -2.75 -13.54
CA LEU A 458 -12.71 -1.64 -12.93
C LEU A 458 -13.63 -0.54 -12.43
N GLU A 459 -14.66 -0.17 -13.20
CA GLU A 459 -15.67 0.82 -12.82
C GLU A 459 -16.46 0.38 -11.58
N GLY A 460 -16.81 -0.91 -11.49
CA GLY A 460 -17.45 -1.48 -10.30
C GLY A 460 -16.59 -1.35 -9.04
N GLN A 461 -15.27 -1.52 -9.17
CA GLN A 461 -14.32 -1.44 -8.05
C GLN A 461 -14.08 -0.01 -7.54
N THR A 462 -14.19 1.01 -8.41
CA THR A 462 -14.01 2.43 -8.05
C THR A 462 -14.98 2.86 -6.93
N SER A 463 -16.17 2.27 -6.87
CA SER A 463 -17.17 2.53 -5.84
C SER A 463 -16.83 1.93 -4.46
N GLN A 464 -16.03 0.87 -4.43
CA GLN A 464 -15.70 0.10 -3.23
C GLN A 464 -14.30 0.41 -2.68
N ASN A 465 -13.33 0.78 -3.54
CA ASN A 465 -11.93 0.96 -3.19
C ASN A 465 -11.41 2.38 -3.51
N ARG A 466 -11.51 3.30 -2.54
CA ARG A 466 -11.11 4.71 -2.73
C ARG A 466 -9.62 4.92 -3.03
N GLY A 467 -8.73 4.06 -2.50
CA GLY A 467 -7.27 4.25 -2.62
C GLY A 467 -6.69 3.98 -4.01
N PHE A 468 -7.37 3.19 -4.85
CA PHE A 468 -6.93 2.83 -6.21
C PHE A 468 -7.91 3.25 -7.30
N ALA A 469 -8.91 4.07 -6.95
CA ALA A 469 -9.90 4.59 -7.87
C ALA A 469 -9.29 5.21 -9.14
N ASP A 470 -8.10 5.82 -9.02
CA ASP A 470 -7.40 6.45 -10.15
C ASP A 470 -6.89 5.44 -11.19
N ILE A 471 -6.45 4.24 -10.76
CA ILE A 471 -5.97 3.21 -11.70
C ILE A 471 -7.14 2.72 -12.57
N SER A 472 -8.32 2.60 -11.97
CA SER A 472 -9.55 2.18 -12.65
C SER A 472 -10.13 3.23 -13.60
N ALA A 473 -9.75 4.50 -13.48
CA ALA A 473 -10.31 5.58 -14.28
C ALA A 473 -9.83 5.52 -15.75
N PRO A 474 -10.66 5.88 -16.75
CA PRO A 474 -10.18 6.08 -18.12
C PRO A 474 -9.11 7.17 -18.14
N SER A 475 -7.86 6.81 -18.45
CA SER A 475 -6.71 7.70 -18.34
C SER A 475 -5.71 7.44 -19.47
N HIS A 476 -4.86 8.42 -19.77
CA HIS A 476 -3.74 8.28 -20.71
C HIS A 476 -2.57 7.47 -20.13
N GLU A 477 -2.76 6.79 -19.00
CA GLU A 477 -1.75 6.06 -18.25
C GLU A 477 -1.56 4.65 -18.80
N TYR A 478 -0.60 3.89 -18.26
CA TYR A 478 -0.33 2.50 -18.67
C TYR A 478 -0.04 2.36 -20.17
N PHE A 479 0.60 3.38 -20.72
CA PHE A 479 0.96 3.52 -22.13
C PHE A 479 -0.25 3.34 -23.06
N ALA A 480 -1.41 3.86 -22.64
CA ALA A 480 -2.65 3.83 -23.41
C ALA A 480 -2.51 4.46 -24.81
N ASP A 481 -1.61 5.43 -24.98
CA ASP A 481 -1.25 6.01 -26.27
C ASP A 481 -0.62 4.98 -27.22
N VAL A 482 0.29 4.16 -26.72
CA VAL A 482 0.90 3.05 -27.48
C VAL A 482 -0.14 1.97 -27.78
N ALA A 483 -0.95 1.59 -26.79
CA ALA A 483 -2.01 0.59 -26.97
C ALA A 483 -3.02 1.02 -28.04
N ALA A 484 -3.48 2.28 -27.98
CA ALA A 484 -4.41 2.86 -28.95
C ALA A 484 -3.79 2.95 -30.35
N HIS A 485 -2.52 3.35 -30.45
CA HIS A 485 -1.81 3.35 -31.73
C HIS A 485 -1.80 1.94 -32.37
N ILE A 486 -1.51 0.90 -31.59
CA ILE A 486 -1.51 -0.48 -32.10
C ILE A 486 -2.91 -0.92 -32.52
N LEU A 487 -3.93 -0.65 -31.70
CA LEU A 487 -5.31 -1.01 -32.01
C LEU A 487 -5.82 -0.36 -33.32
N ASN A 488 -5.43 0.89 -33.57
CA ASN A 488 -5.89 1.64 -34.74
C ASN A 488 -5.15 1.27 -36.02
N ASN A 489 -3.86 0.93 -35.95
CA ASN A 489 -3.02 0.69 -37.13
C ASN A 489 -2.79 -0.80 -37.44
N TYR A 490 -3.06 -1.67 -36.47
CA TYR A 490 -2.89 -3.12 -36.59
C TYR A 490 -4.13 -3.85 -36.03
N PRO A 491 -5.31 -3.63 -36.63
CA PRO A 491 -6.53 -4.33 -36.21
C PRO A 491 -6.37 -5.84 -36.44
N VAL A 492 -7.02 -6.60 -35.57
CA VAL A 492 -7.16 -8.06 -35.73
C VAL A 492 -8.43 -8.27 -36.55
N GLU A 493 -8.28 -8.82 -37.76
CA GLU A 493 -9.42 -9.19 -38.61
C GLU A 493 -10.24 -10.35 -38.01
#